data_AF-A0AA35TK50-F1
#
_entry.id   AF-A0AA35TK50-F1
#
_cell.length_a   1.000
_cell.length_b   1.000
_cell.length_c   1.000
_cell.angle_alpha   90.00
_cell.angle_beta   90.00
_cell.angle_gamma   90.00
#
_symmetry.space_group_name_H-M   'P 1'
#
loop_
_entity.id
_entity.type
_entity.pdbx_description
1 polymer ?
#
loop_
_entity_poly.entity_id
_entity_poly.type
_entity_poly.pdbx_seq_one_letter_code
_entity_poly.pdbx_strand_id
1 'polypeptide(L)'
;MGQVKLHPCGHCLRFTLIIWNILVAMIGVAALAVALLGIIGAIALSRILIGLYAVIIVIFIVLELVSGILGFVFRSNLESTVTDNAEEAIRGYQNSTADRSIIDRIQDEVSYPKERGERNRGRQKQGKAGRERDTVAGRMVLDFLERYQLVLGSIGIVFAVIQIAVVVISIILCLCIHKAQREYTTV
;
A
#
# COMPACT_ATOMS: atom_id res chain seq x y z
N MET A 1 -39.50 -3.40 -17.87
CA MET A 1 -38.12 -3.72 -18.33
C MET A 1 -37.37 -2.39 -18.47
N GLY A 2 -36.86 -1.86 -17.35
CA GLY A 2 -36.16 -0.57 -17.32
C GLY A 2 -34.67 -0.79 -17.46
N GLN A 3 -34.09 -0.36 -18.57
CA GLN A 3 -32.66 -0.37 -18.82
C GLN A 3 -31.96 0.58 -17.84
N VAL A 4 -31.24 0.01 -16.87
CA VAL A 4 -30.34 0.75 -15.97
C VAL A 4 -29.19 1.29 -16.82
N LYS A 5 -29.27 2.57 -17.18
CA LYS A 5 -28.15 3.30 -17.82
C LYS A 5 -27.11 3.60 -16.74
N LEU A 6 -26.27 2.61 -16.46
CA LEU A 6 -25.06 2.73 -15.65
C LEU A 6 -24.05 3.63 -16.39
N HIS A 7 -23.55 4.66 -15.71
CA HIS A 7 -22.48 5.57 -16.16
C HIS A 7 -21.29 4.77 -16.77
N PRO A 8 -20.52 5.34 -17.73
CA PRO A 8 -19.38 4.67 -18.38
C PRO A 8 -18.19 4.29 -17.46
N CYS A 9 -18.32 4.43 -16.13
CA CYS A 9 -17.28 4.09 -15.15
C CYS A 9 -17.14 2.59 -14.83
N GLY A 10 -18.13 1.75 -15.17
CA GLY A 10 -18.08 0.30 -14.89
C GLY A 10 -16.97 -0.43 -15.64
N HIS A 11 -16.59 0.05 -16.83
CA HIS A 11 -15.49 -0.54 -17.59
C HIS A 11 -14.13 -0.14 -17.01
N CYS A 12 -13.95 1.13 -16.60
CA CYS A 12 -12.71 1.62 -15.98
C CYS A 12 -12.42 0.96 -14.62
N LEU A 13 -13.44 0.79 -13.78
CA LEU A 13 -13.27 0.13 -12.49
C LEU A 13 -12.88 -1.34 -12.66
N ARG A 14 -13.53 -2.05 -13.61
CA ARG A 14 -13.15 -3.43 -13.95
C ARG A 14 -11.73 -3.53 -14.49
N PHE A 15 -11.32 -2.63 -15.38
CA PHE A 15 -9.95 -2.59 -15.88
C PHE A 15 -8.93 -2.32 -14.76
N THR A 16 -9.20 -1.36 -13.88
CA THR A 16 -8.30 -1.04 -12.75
C THR A 16 -8.16 -2.24 -11.79
N LEU A 17 -9.25 -2.94 -11.50
CA LEU A 17 -9.26 -4.12 -10.65
C LEU A 17 -8.52 -5.31 -11.29
N ILE A 18 -8.70 -5.51 -12.59
CA ILE A 18 -7.99 -6.55 -13.34
C ILE A 18 -6.48 -6.26 -13.36
N ILE A 19 -6.09 -5.01 -13.64
CA ILE A 19 -4.68 -4.60 -13.64
C ILE A 19 -4.04 -4.80 -12.26
N TRP A 20 -4.71 -4.37 -11.19
CA TRP A 20 -4.23 -4.55 -9.82
C TRP A 20 -4.02 -6.04 -9.47
N ASN A 21 -4.99 -6.90 -9.79
CA ASN A 21 -4.87 -8.33 -9.54
C ASN A 21 -3.74 -8.99 -10.33
N ILE A 22 -3.54 -8.60 -11.60
CA ILE A 22 -2.42 -9.11 -12.41
C ILE A 22 -1.08 -8.68 -11.79
N LEU A 23 -0.95 -7.44 -11.32
CA LEU A 23 0.28 -6.97 -10.66
C LEU A 23 0.60 -7.80 -9.41
N VAL A 24 -0.38 -8.02 -8.53
CA VAL A 24 -0.21 -8.83 -7.33
C VAL A 24 0.16 -10.28 -7.68
N ALA A 25 -0.47 -10.86 -8.70
CA ALA A 25 -0.14 -12.20 -9.17
C ALA A 25 1.29 -12.30 -9.69
N MET A 26 1.76 -11.31 -10.47
CA MET A 26 3.12 -11.28 -10.99
C MET A 26 4.16 -11.16 -9.88
N ILE A 27 3.90 -10.32 -8.87
CA ILE A 27 4.78 -10.19 -7.69
C ILE A 27 4.85 -11.53 -6.94
N GLY A 28 3.72 -12.20 -6.74
CA GLY A 28 3.67 -13.52 -6.09
C GLY A 28 4.46 -14.59 -6.83
N VAL A 29 4.29 -14.69 -8.16
CA VAL A 29 5.04 -15.64 -8.99
C VAL A 29 6.55 -15.33 -8.98
N ALA A 30 6.92 -14.05 -9.06
CA ALA A 30 8.33 -13.64 -8.98
C ALA A 30 8.95 -14.00 -7.62
N ALA A 31 8.23 -13.76 -6.52
CA ALA A 31 8.69 -14.12 -5.18
C ALA A 31 8.89 -15.64 -5.03
N LEU A 32 7.96 -16.45 -5.55
CA LEU A 32 8.09 -17.90 -5.56
C LEU A 32 9.29 -18.36 -6.40
N ALA A 33 9.51 -17.77 -7.57
CA ALA A 33 10.66 -18.11 -8.42
C ALA A 33 11.98 -17.81 -7.69
N VAL A 34 12.10 -16.65 -7.03
CA VAL A 34 13.29 -16.28 -6.25
C VAL A 34 13.49 -17.22 -5.05
N ALA A 35 12.42 -17.61 -4.36
CA ALA A 35 12.50 -18.57 -3.27
C ALA A 35 12.98 -19.95 -3.74
N LEU A 36 12.45 -20.44 -4.87
CA LEU A 36 12.89 -21.69 -5.50
C LEU A 36 14.35 -21.62 -5.93
N LEU A 37 14.80 -20.50 -6.51
CA LEU A 37 16.21 -20.30 -6.86
C LEU A 37 17.13 -20.37 -5.63
N GLY A 38 16.72 -19.80 -4.50
CA GLY A 38 17.45 -19.89 -3.24
C GLY A 38 17.57 -21.34 -2.73
N ILE A 39 16.46 -22.09 -2.72
CA ILE A 39 16.43 -23.49 -2.27
C ILE A 39 17.25 -24.39 -3.21
N ILE A 40 17.03 -24.29 -4.52
CA ILE A 40 17.77 -25.06 -5.53
C ILE A 40 19.25 -24.72 -5.46
N GLY A 41 19.61 -23.45 -5.29
CA GLY A 41 21.00 -23.02 -5.13
C GLY A 41 21.67 -23.65 -3.92
N ALA A 42 20.97 -23.70 -2.78
CA ALA A 42 21.45 -24.34 -1.56
C ALA A 42 21.63 -25.86 -1.72
N ILE A 43 20.69 -26.56 -2.36
CA ILE A 43 20.75 -28.02 -2.57
C ILE A 43 21.82 -28.39 -3.61
N ALA A 44 21.90 -27.66 -4.72
CA ALA A 44 22.81 -27.96 -5.80
C ALA A 44 24.29 -27.64 -5.47
N LEU A 45 24.57 -27.07 -4.29
CA LEU A 45 25.89 -26.56 -3.89
C LEU A 45 26.55 -25.70 -4.99
N SER A 46 25.73 -24.99 -5.77
CA SER A 46 26.19 -24.21 -6.91
C SER A 46 26.49 -22.77 -6.49
N ARG A 47 27.77 -22.39 -6.56
CA ARG A 47 28.23 -21.01 -6.25
C ARG A 47 27.55 -19.96 -7.12
N ILE A 48 27.33 -20.28 -8.40
CA ILE A 48 26.74 -19.35 -9.37
C ILE A 48 25.27 -19.08 -9.00
N LEU A 49 24.50 -20.12 -8.66
CA LEU A 49 23.08 -19.97 -8.36
C LEU A 49 22.84 -19.19 -7.04
N ILE A 50 23.63 -19.48 -6.00
CA ILE A 50 23.55 -18.75 -4.72
C ILE A 50 24.01 -17.29 -4.90
N GLY A 51 25.05 -17.06 -5.72
CA GLY A 51 25.50 -15.71 -6.07
C GLY A 51 24.42 -14.91 -6.80
N LEU A 52 23.76 -15.52 -7.79
CA LEU A 52 22.64 -14.90 -8.51
C LEU A 52 21.47 -14.56 -7.58
N TYR A 53 21.10 -15.50 -6.69
CA TYR A 53 20.09 -15.25 -5.66
C TYR A 53 20.44 -14.03 -4.78
N ALA A 54 21.67 -13.95 -4.28
CA ALA A 54 22.12 -12.83 -3.46
C ALA A 54 22.08 -11.49 -4.23
N VAL A 55 22.49 -11.46 -5.49
CA VAL A 55 22.42 -10.26 -6.34
C VAL A 55 20.97 -9.81 -6.53
N ILE A 56 20.04 -10.73 -6.80
CA ILE A 56 18.62 -10.41 -6.96
C ILE A 56 18.05 -9.79 -5.67
N ILE A 57 18.37 -10.35 -4.49
CA ILE A 57 17.92 -9.79 -3.21
C ILE A 57 18.51 -8.40 -2.96
N VAL A 58 19.78 -8.14 -3.32
CA VAL A 58 20.37 -6.80 -3.22
C VAL A 58 19.63 -5.79 -4.11
N ILE A 59 19.20 -6.19 -5.30
CA ILE A 59 18.36 -5.35 -6.16
C ILE A 59 17.02 -5.01 -5.46
N PHE A 60 16.39 -5.98 -4.78
CA PHE A 60 15.17 -5.72 -4.01
C PHE A 60 15.40 -4.75 -2.83
N ILE A 61 16.54 -4.83 -2.14
CA ILE A 61 16.90 -3.87 -1.08
C ILE A 61 16.97 -2.44 -1.65
N VAL A 62 17.59 -2.28 -2.82
CA VAL A 62 17.70 -0.96 -3.48
C VAL A 62 16.32 -0.46 -3.92
N LEU A 63 15.48 -1.34 -4.49
CA LEU A 63 14.11 -0.97 -4.90
C LEU A 63 13.26 -0.57 -3.70
N GLU A 64 13.39 -1.26 -2.57
CA GLU A 64 12.69 -0.93 -1.33
C GLU A 64 13.13 0.43 -0.79
N LEU A 65 14.44 0.74 -0.83
CA LEU A 65 14.96 2.05 -0.43
C LEU A 65 14.45 3.16 -1.34
N VAL A 66 14.51 2.97 -2.67
CA VAL A 66 14.02 3.95 -3.66
C VAL A 66 12.51 4.17 -3.48
N SER A 67 11.74 3.09 -3.32
CA SER A 67 10.30 3.15 -3.07
C SER A 67 9.99 3.89 -1.76
N GLY A 68 10.73 3.62 -0.69
CA GLY A 68 10.59 4.31 0.58
C GLY A 68 10.87 5.81 0.49
N ILE A 69 11.93 6.21 -0.22
CA ILE A 69 12.25 7.63 -0.46
C ILE A 69 11.14 8.28 -1.31
N LEU A 70 10.70 7.63 -2.38
CA LEU A 70 9.67 8.16 -3.27
C LEU A 70 8.34 8.33 -2.53
N GLY A 71 7.95 7.35 -1.71
CA GLY A 71 6.76 7.42 -0.86
C GLY A 71 6.82 8.54 0.17
N PHE A 72 8.03 8.84 0.68
CA PHE A 72 8.22 9.97 1.59
C PHE A 72 8.11 11.32 0.87
N VAL A 73 8.78 11.47 -0.29
CA VAL A 73 8.79 12.72 -1.07
C VAL A 73 7.40 13.09 -1.61
N PHE A 74 6.60 12.10 -2.03
CA PHE A 74 5.27 12.35 -2.61
C PHE A 74 4.13 12.49 -1.58
N ARG A 75 4.41 12.51 -0.27
CA ARG A 75 3.39 12.59 0.80
C ARG A 75 2.34 13.69 0.57
N SER A 76 2.77 14.91 0.23
CA SER A 76 1.87 16.06 0.13
C SER A 76 0.92 15.99 -1.07
N ASN A 77 1.37 15.40 -2.19
CA ASN A 77 0.53 15.25 -3.38
C ASN A 77 -0.52 14.14 -3.20
N LEU A 78 -0.20 13.13 -2.38
CA LEU A 78 -1.14 12.07 -2.02
C LEU A 78 -2.29 12.62 -1.18
N GLU A 79 -2.01 13.55 -0.27
CA GLU A 79 -3.03 14.13 0.62
C GLU A 79 -4.13 14.91 -0.10
N SER A 80 -3.75 15.81 -1.02
CA SER A 80 -4.73 16.58 -1.79
C SER A 80 -5.54 15.67 -2.72
N THR A 81 -4.86 14.73 -3.39
CA THR A 81 -5.51 13.80 -4.33
C THR A 81 -6.49 12.87 -3.62
N VAL A 82 -6.15 12.33 -2.45
CA VAL A 82 -7.04 11.45 -1.69
C VAL A 82 -8.25 12.22 -1.16
N THR A 83 -8.07 13.46 -0.72
CA THR A 83 -9.16 14.31 -0.21
C THR A 83 -10.16 14.63 -1.31
N ASP A 84 -9.68 15.05 -2.49
CA ASP A 84 -10.53 15.41 -3.63
C ASP A 84 -11.33 14.19 -4.15
N ASN A 85 -10.66 13.04 -4.29
CA ASN A 85 -11.32 11.80 -4.72
C ASN A 85 -12.34 11.28 -3.69
N ALA A 86 -12.04 11.39 -2.39
CA ALA A 86 -12.96 10.99 -1.33
C ALA A 86 -14.20 11.88 -1.31
N GLU A 87 -14.03 13.19 -1.49
CA GLU A 87 -15.15 14.13 -1.56
C GLU A 87 -16.01 13.89 -2.81
N GLU A 88 -15.39 13.63 -3.96
CA GLU A 88 -16.10 13.31 -5.20
C GLU A 88 -16.87 11.99 -5.10
N ALA A 89 -16.28 10.96 -4.49
CA ALA A 89 -16.94 9.68 -4.24
C ALA A 89 -18.17 9.83 -3.31
N ILE A 90 -18.06 10.63 -2.24
CA ILE A 90 -19.18 10.88 -1.31
C ILE A 90 -20.30 11.67 -2.02
N ARG A 91 -19.95 12.68 -2.81
CA ARG A 91 -20.92 13.47 -3.60
C ARG A 91 -21.63 12.63 -4.66
N GLY A 92 -20.90 11.73 -5.33
CA GLY A 92 -21.45 10.79 -6.31
C GLY A 92 -22.45 9.79 -5.70
N TYR A 93 -22.16 9.31 -4.49
CA TYR A 93 -23.06 8.43 -3.74
C TYR A 93 -24.33 9.15 -3.25
N GLN A 94 -24.23 10.41 -2.77
CA GLN A 94 -25.40 11.17 -2.29
C GLN A 94 -26.46 11.47 -3.38
N ASN A 95 -26.04 11.56 -4.64
CA ASN A 95 -26.94 11.81 -5.78
C ASN A 95 -27.67 10.54 -6.27
N SER A 96 -27.25 9.35 -5.82
CA SER A 96 -27.86 8.07 -6.21
C SER A 96 -28.85 7.64 -5.13
N THR A 97 -30.16 7.73 -5.42
CA THR A 97 -31.25 7.47 -4.46
C THR A 97 -31.26 6.05 -3.88
N ALA A 98 -30.55 5.09 -4.49
CA ALA A 98 -30.44 3.71 -4.03
C ALA A 98 -29.41 3.50 -2.90
N ASP A 99 -28.34 4.29 -2.83
CA ASP A 99 -27.20 4.04 -1.93
C ASP A 99 -27.16 4.96 -0.70
N ARG A 100 -28.06 5.92 -0.61
CA ARG A 100 -28.17 6.85 0.54
C ARG A 100 -28.33 6.11 1.87
N SER A 101 -29.04 4.97 1.85
CA SER A 101 -29.31 4.16 3.05
C SER A 101 -28.08 3.45 3.63
N ILE A 102 -27.04 3.20 2.83
CA ILE A 102 -25.80 2.55 3.29
C ILE A 102 -24.90 3.60 3.96
N ILE A 103 -24.79 4.78 3.35
CA ILE A 103 -24.05 5.90 3.95
C ILE A 103 -24.73 6.37 5.24
N ASP A 104 -26.06 6.47 5.26
CA ASP A 104 -26.80 6.84 6.48
C ASP A 104 -26.56 5.84 7.62
N ARG A 105 -26.48 4.53 7.34
CA ARG A 105 -26.16 3.50 8.35
C ARG A 105 -24.73 3.61 8.89
N ILE A 106 -23.76 3.85 8.01
CA ILE A 106 -22.35 4.04 8.41
C ILE A 106 -22.19 5.35 9.20
N GLN A 107 -22.92 6.40 8.84
CA GLN A 107 -22.90 7.69 9.54
C GLN A 107 -23.61 7.64 10.90
N ASP A 108 -24.63 6.79 11.06
CA ASP A 108 -25.28 6.55 12.37
C ASP A 108 -24.38 5.75 13.32
N GLU A 109 -23.55 4.83 12.80
CA GLU A 109 -22.67 3.99 13.61
C GLU A 109 -21.34 4.68 13.98
N VAL A 110 -20.87 5.63 13.17
CA VAL A 110 -19.63 6.42 13.40
C VAL A 110 -19.91 7.78 14.06
N SER A 111 -21.17 8.23 14.15
CA SER A 111 -21.50 9.45 14.88
C SER A 111 -21.32 9.25 16.39
N TYR A 112 -20.25 9.82 16.90
CA TYR A 112 -20.15 10.35 18.27
C TYR A 112 -21.51 10.91 18.74
N PRO A 113 -21.84 10.80 20.05
CA PRO A 113 -23.13 11.21 20.56
C PRO A 113 -23.43 12.65 20.14
N LYS A 114 -24.47 12.82 19.31
CA LYS A 114 -25.01 14.14 19.01
C LYS A 114 -25.55 14.69 20.32
N GLU A 115 -24.81 15.62 20.93
CA GLU A 115 -25.38 16.50 21.95
C GLU A 115 -26.59 17.19 21.30
N ARG A 116 -27.76 16.82 21.82
CA ARG A 116 -29.07 17.25 21.34
C ARG A 116 -29.26 18.72 21.74
N GLY A 117 -28.58 19.62 21.04
CA GLY A 117 -28.72 21.05 21.19
C GLY A 117 -30.02 21.54 20.55
N GLU A 118 -30.90 22.09 21.39
CA GLU A 118 -32.22 22.57 21.02
C GLU A 118 -32.18 23.60 19.89
N ARG A 119 -33.13 23.42 18.96
CA ARG A 119 -33.38 24.25 17.80
C ARG A 119 -34.01 25.58 18.22
N ASN A 120 -33.26 26.67 18.17
CA ASN A 120 -33.86 28.01 18.08
C ASN A 120 -33.29 28.80 16.90
N ARG A 121 -34.20 29.15 15.98
CA ARG A 121 -33.97 30.04 14.84
C ARG A 121 -33.68 31.45 15.36
N GLY A 122 -32.50 31.96 15.03
CA GLY A 122 -32.15 33.36 15.21
C GLY A 122 -31.04 33.72 14.23
N ARG A 123 -31.33 34.70 13.37
CA ARG A 123 -30.48 35.19 12.27
C ARG A 123 -29.16 35.75 12.81
N GLN A 124 -28.11 35.64 12.00
CA GLN A 124 -26.88 36.46 12.04
C GLN A 124 -25.71 35.97 12.90
N LYS A 125 -24.84 35.12 12.31
CA LYS A 125 -23.41 35.44 12.13
C LYS A 125 -22.95 35.01 10.73
N GLN A 126 -22.58 36.02 9.94
CA GLN A 126 -21.73 35.88 8.76
C GLN A 126 -20.42 35.19 9.12
N GLY A 127 -19.88 34.44 8.14
CA GLY A 127 -18.44 34.33 7.91
C GLY A 127 -17.64 33.60 8.98
N LYS A 128 -17.64 32.26 8.94
CA LYS A 128 -16.53 31.37 9.36
C LYS A 128 -16.82 29.87 9.17
N ALA A 129 -18.00 29.48 8.67
CA ALA A 129 -18.36 28.07 8.43
C ALA A 129 -17.80 27.46 7.12
N GLY A 130 -16.78 28.08 6.52
CA GLY A 130 -16.09 27.59 5.31
C GLY A 130 -14.57 27.55 5.47
N ARG A 131 -14.06 27.67 6.69
CA ARG A 131 -12.62 27.50 7.00
C ARG A 131 -12.37 26.35 7.98
N GLU A 132 -13.41 25.93 8.70
CA GLU A 132 -13.31 24.95 9.78
C GLU A 132 -13.66 23.52 9.35
N ARG A 133 -14.57 23.36 8.36
CA ARG A 133 -14.90 22.05 7.79
C ARG A 133 -13.73 21.46 6.98
N ASP A 134 -13.02 22.31 6.25
CA ASP A 134 -11.80 21.95 5.51
C ASP A 134 -10.69 21.51 6.47
N THR A 135 -10.58 22.13 7.65
CA THR A 135 -9.60 21.72 8.66
C THR A 135 -9.95 20.43 9.39
N VAL A 136 -11.23 20.06 9.56
CA VAL A 136 -11.60 18.78 10.20
C VAL A 136 -11.39 17.61 9.24
N ALA A 137 -11.82 17.73 7.98
CA ALA A 137 -11.57 16.72 6.95
C ALA A 137 -10.08 16.57 6.65
N GLY A 138 -9.35 17.69 6.50
CA GLY A 138 -7.90 17.68 6.32
C GLY A 138 -7.16 17.04 7.51
N ARG A 139 -7.55 17.35 8.76
CA ARG A 139 -6.97 16.69 9.95
C ARG A 139 -7.23 15.17 9.96
N MET A 140 -8.42 14.72 9.58
CA MET A 140 -8.74 13.29 9.53
C MET A 140 -7.93 12.55 8.45
N VAL A 141 -7.76 13.16 7.27
CA VAL A 141 -6.94 12.60 6.18
C VAL A 141 -5.46 12.60 6.55
N LEU A 142 -4.96 13.68 7.18
CA LEU A 142 -3.60 13.77 7.71
C LEU A 142 -3.32 12.68 8.75
N ASP A 143 -4.22 12.49 9.72
CA ASP A 143 -4.10 11.45 10.74
C ASP A 143 -4.10 10.04 10.12
N PHE A 144 -4.89 9.83 9.06
CA PHE A 144 -4.92 8.56 8.34
C PHE A 144 -3.62 8.32 7.55
N LEU A 145 -3.13 9.32 6.83
CA LEU A 145 -1.89 9.23 6.06
C LEU A 145 -0.67 9.06 6.95
N GLU A 146 -0.62 9.76 8.09
CA GLU A 146 0.48 9.63 9.04
C GLU A 146 0.50 8.23 9.69
N ARG A 147 -0.65 7.71 10.08
CA ARG A 147 -0.76 6.31 10.55
C ARG A 147 -0.37 5.32 9.47
N TYR A 148 -0.80 5.54 8.23
CA TYR A 148 -0.51 4.63 7.13
C TYR A 148 0.97 4.61 6.76
N GLN A 149 1.61 5.78 6.65
CA GLN A 149 3.05 5.90 6.38
C GLN A 149 3.90 5.29 7.49
N LEU A 150 3.51 5.46 8.76
CA LEU A 150 4.22 4.85 9.89
C LEU A 150 4.12 3.32 9.86
N VAL A 151 2.93 2.77 9.61
CA VAL A 151 2.72 1.32 9.53
C VAL A 151 3.48 0.73 8.34
N LEU A 152 3.36 1.30 7.13
CA LEU A 152 4.10 0.83 5.96
C LEU A 152 5.62 0.97 6.15
N GLY A 153 6.07 2.08 6.74
CA GLY A 153 7.48 2.29 7.07
C GLY A 153 8.00 1.23 8.03
N SER A 154 7.25 0.89 9.08
CA SER A 154 7.65 -0.18 10.00
C SER A 154 7.73 -1.56 9.33
N ILE A 155 6.80 -1.86 8.41
CA ILE A 155 6.79 -3.13 7.67
C ILE A 155 8.01 -3.20 6.74
N GLY A 156 8.32 -2.12 6.03
CA GLY A 156 9.50 -2.04 5.17
C GLY A 156 10.81 -2.20 5.96
N ILE A 157 10.94 -1.56 7.13
CA ILE A 157 12.14 -1.73 7.96
C ILE A 157 12.33 -3.20 8.37
N VAL A 158 11.25 -3.88 8.79
CA VAL A 158 11.31 -5.31 9.15
C VAL A 158 11.71 -6.16 7.93
N PHE A 159 11.14 -5.88 6.76
CA PHE A 159 11.45 -6.60 5.53
C PHE A 159 12.92 -6.39 5.10
N ALA A 160 13.43 -5.16 5.17
CA ALA A 160 14.82 -4.84 4.92
C ALA A 160 15.78 -5.58 5.88
N VAL A 161 15.45 -5.67 7.18
CA VAL A 161 16.24 -6.44 8.15
C VAL A 161 16.28 -7.93 7.78
N ILE A 162 15.13 -8.50 7.39
CA ILE A 162 15.06 -9.89 6.93
C ILE A 162 15.91 -10.10 5.68
N GLN A 163 15.83 -9.20 4.68
CA GLN A 163 16.64 -9.28 3.46
C GLN A 163 18.14 -9.20 3.75
N ILE A 164 18.57 -8.31 4.66
CA ILE A 164 19.97 -8.20 5.07
C ILE A 164 20.44 -9.53 5.69
N ALA A 165 19.66 -10.11 6.60
CA ALA A 165 19.98 -11.41 7.18
C ALA A 165 20.10 -12.51 6.11
N VAL A 166 19.19 -12.53 5.13
CA VAL A 166 19.21 -13.46 4.00
C VAL A 166 20.47 -13.29 3.15
N VAL A 167 20.88 -12.07 2.85
CA VAL A 167 22.12 -11.81 2.09
C VAL A 167 23.35 -12.28 2.87
N VAL A 168 23.41 -12.01 4.17
CA VAL A 168 24.51 -12.47 5.03
C VAL A 168 24.60 -13.99 5.03
N ILE A 169 23.47 -14.69 5.21
CA ILE A 169 23.41 -16.16 5.15
C ILE A 169 23.86 -16.67 3.78
N SER A 170 23.41 -16.02 2.70
CA SER A 170 23.79 -16.39 1.33
C SER A 170 25.29 -16.25 1.07
N ILE A 171 25.91 -15.18 1.57
CA ILE A 171 27.36 -14.96 1.46
C ILE A 171 28.11 -16.04 2.24
N ILE A 172 27.70 -16.33 3.48
CA ILE A 172 28.32 -17.38 4.30
C ILE A 172 28.24 -18.73 3.58
N LEU A 173 27.07 -19.11 3.05
CA LEU A 173 26.90 -20.35 2.29
C LEU A 173 27.79 -20.39 1.05
N CYS A 174 27.88 -19.28 0.31
CA CYS A 174 28.75 -19.17 -0.86
C CYS A 174 30.23 -19.37 -0.49
N LEU A 175 30.68 -18.78 0.62
CA LEU A 175 32.05 -18.94 1.13
C LEU A 175 32.33 -20.37 1.59
N CYS A 176 31.40 -21.00 2.30
CA CYS A 176 31.52 -22.40 2.71
C CYS A 176 31.67 -23.33 1.51
N ILE A 177 30.84 -23.15 0.47
CA ILE A 177 30.93 -23.93 -0.77
C ILE A 177 32.24 -23.63 -1.49
N HIS A 178 32.70 -22.38 -1.52
CA HIS A 178 33.98 -22.04 -2.13
C HIS A 178 35.15 -22.75 -1.45
N LYS A 179 35.15 -22.78 -0.12
CA LYS A 179 36.15 -23.50 0.66
C LYS A 179 36.09 -25.01 0.39
N ALA A 180 34.90 -25.62 0.44
CA ALA A 180 34.71 -27.05 0.21
C ALA A 180 35.17 -27.48 -1.20
N GLN A 181 34.85 -26.67 -2.23
CA GLN A 181 35.29 -26.92 -3.60
C GLN A 181 36.80 -26.83 -3.78
N ARG A 182 37.44 -25.89 -3.07
CA ARG A 182 38.91 -25.75 -3.11
C ARG A 182 39.59 -26.99 -2.54
N GLU A 183 39.08 -27.52 -1.43
CA GLU A 183 39.63 -28.69 -0.73
C GLU A 183 39.51 -29.97 -1.58
N TYR A 184 38.40 -30.16 -2.30
CA TYR A 184 38.23 -31.27 -3.23
C TYR A 184 39.16 -31.20 -4.46
N THR A 185 39.56 -30.01 -4.89
CA THR A 185 40.42 -29.84 -6.08
C THR A 185 41.90 -30.05 -5.78
N THR A 186 42.29 -30.07 -4.51
CA THR A 186 43.69 -30.21 -4.06
C THR A 186 44.09 -31.64 -3.68
N VAL A 187 43.21 -32.62 -3.87
CA VAL A 187 43.45 -34.06 -3.66
C VAL A 187 43.46 -34.77 -5.02
#